data_AF-A0A3P7GWA5-F1
#
_entry.id   AF-A0A3P7GWA5-F1
#
_cell.length_a   1.000
_cell.length_b   1.000
_cell.length_c   1.000
_cell.angle_alpha   90.00
_cell.angle_beta   90.00
_cell.angle_gamma   90.00
#
_symmetry.space_group_name_H-M   'P 1'
#
loop_
_entity.id
_entity.type
_entity.pdbx_description
1 polymer ?
#
loop_
_entity_poly.entity_id
_entity_poly.type
_entity_poly.pdbx_seq_one_letter_code
_entity_poly.pdbx_strand_id
1 'polypeptide(L)'
;MEIIPAKDRCRAYKCRNITQKHDHFIESLPASQVASTRNHFLLSATEYILQRLDMPDHINFTNLYARGHGLLISAYLPSTKWWATLVALIAALLVFILLFVETEITELLLSRRDRGLIKGTGMHWDLMLMGICTLICSVFGLPWMCAAAVQSLAHCGSLTVMKKAAPGERAEVDHVIEQRITTIGVSILIGLITLAGSYLRLPLASLFGVFLYLGVMNLSGVQLIQRIILFFIPSKYFPTTSYTEAVPVWRIHLYTTIQIGCLLVVYTVKHFKQTALAFPFVLMLFILLRQFVLTKVFTETEMKAVR
;
A
#
# COMPACT_ATOMS: atom_id res chain seq x y z
N MET A 1 10.69 20.95 24.22
CA MET A 1 11.92 21.12 25.02
C MET A 1 11.84 20.07 26.13
N GLU A 2 12.14 18.82 25.78
CA GLU A 2 12.04 17.68 26.70
C GLU A 2 13.39 17.48 27.39
N ILE A 3 13.33 17.40 28.71
CA ILE A 3 14.49 17.35 29.60
C ILE A 3 15.05 15.93 29.58
N ILE A 4 16.11 15.71 28.80
CA ILE A 4 16.86 14.44 28.81
C ILE A 4 17.57 14.29 30.17
N PRO A 5 17.40 13.16 30.89
CA PRO A 5 17.97 12.94 32.22
C PRO A 5 19.51 12.99 32.21
N ALA A 6 20.10 13.52 33.28
CA ALA A 6 21.53 13.84 33.39
C ALA A 6 22.49 12.63 33.20
N LYS A 7 21.99 11.41 33.39
CA LYS A 7 22.79 10.17 33.28
C LYS A 7 23.16 9.81 31.83
N ASP A 8 22.35 10.24 30.85
CA ASP A 8 22.61 10.00 29.43
C ASP A 8 23.51 11.07 28.80
N ARG A 9 23.52 12.29 29.36
CA ARG A 9 24.47 13.35 28.98
C ARG A 9 25.92 13.00 29.29
N CYS A 10 26.19 12.36 30.45
CA CYS A 10 27.55 11.91 30.79
C CYS A 10 28.06 10.79 29.86
N ARG A 11 27.17 9.92 29.37
CA ARG A 11 27.55 8.83 28.46
C ARG A 11 27.86 9.35 27.05
N ALA A 12 27.05 10.31 26.57
CA ALA A 12 27.31 11.01 25.31
C ALA A 12 28.61 11.84 25.32
N TYR A 13 28.93 12.52 26.43
CA TYR A 13 30.19 13.27 26.57
C TYR A 13 31.41 12.34 26.64
N LYS A 14 31.31 11.20 27.32
CA LYS A 14 32.41 10.22 27.41
C LYS A 14 32.64 9.51 26.07
N CYS A 15 31.60 9.27 25.27
CA CYS A 15 31.75 8.81 23.89
C CYS A 15 32.47 9.84 23.02
N ARG A 16 32.10 11.14 23.10
CA ARG A 16 32.70 12.20 22.29
C ARG A 16 34.21 12.36 22.52
N ASN A 17 34.67 12.22 23.77
CA ASN A 17 36.09 12.29 24.10
C ASN A 17 36.89 11.03 23.69
N ILE A 18 36.25 9.87 23.51
CA ILE A 18 36.92 8.67 22.99
C ILE A 18 37.09 8.76 21.48
N THR A 19 36.08 9.28 20.76
CA THR A 19 36.19 9.55 19.31
C THR A 19 37.30 10.56 19.03
N GLN A 20 37.33 11.67 19.78
CA GLN A 20 38.31 12.74 19.56
C GLN A 20 39.76 12.33 19.89
N LYS A 21 39.98 11.40 20.83
CA LYS A 21 41.31 10.87 21.16
C LYS A 21 41.80 9.82 20.16
N HIS A 22 40.88 9.16 19.44
CA HIS A 22 41.21 8.24 18.35
C HIS A 22 41.50 8.97 17.04
N ASP A 23 40.84 10.11 16.79
CA ASP A 23 41.06 10.93 15.59
C ASP A 23 42.53 11.42 15.51
N HIS A 24 43.13 11.80 16.64
CA HIS A 24 44.54 12.20 16.69
C HIS A 24 45.53 11.03 16.51
N PHE A 25 45.12 9.78 16.74
CA PHE A 25 45.97 8.61 16.49
C PHE A 25 45.88 8.15 15.02
N ILE A 26 44.71 8.30 14.39
CA ILE A 26 44.46 7.95 12.99
C ILE A 26 45.19 8.89 12.01
N GLU A 27 45.51 10.13 12.41
CA GLU A 27 46.34 11.06 11.61
C GLU A 27 47.83 10.67 11.51
N SER A 28 48.29 9.67 12.29
CA SER A 28 49.71 9.29 12.35
C SER A 28 50.07 8.03 11.54
N LEU A 29 49.12 7.42 10.82
CA LEU A 29 49.32 6.17 10.09
C LEU A 29 49.34 6.36 8.55
N PRO A 30 50.23 5.67 7.82
CA PRO A 30 50.40 5.83 6.38
C PRO A 30 49.15 5.43 5.58
N ALA A 31 48.85 6.19 4.52
CA ALA A 31 47.60 6.20 3.76
C ALA A 31 47.16 4.85 3.14
N SER A 32 48.04 3.85 3.03
CA SER A 32 47.72 2.54 2.47
C SER A 32 46.99 1.61 3.46
N GLN A 33 47.11 1.82 4.78
CA GLN A 33 46.40 1.03 5.80
C GLN A 33 44.99 1.60 6.07
N VAL A 34 44.81 2.92 5.96
CA VAL A 34 43.56 3.62 6.29
C VAL A 34 42.40 3.19 5.38
N ALA A 35 42.62 2.90 4.10
CA ALA A 35 41.56 2.53 3.18
C ALA A 35 40.94 1.14 3.47
N SER A 36 41.75 0.17 3.92
CA SER A 36 41.29 -1.20 4.20
C SER A 36 40.61 -1.27 5.57
N THR A 37 41.21 -0.67 6.60
CA THR A 37 40.66 -0.71 7.96
C THR A 37 39.42 0.19 8.11
N ARG A 38 39.37 1.34 7.41
CA ARG A 38 38.20 2.24 7.46
C ARG A 38 36.99 1.66 6.73
N ASN A 39 37.18 0.94 5.63
CA ASN A 39 36.07 0.25 4.95
C ASN A 39 35.57 -0.94 5.77
N HIS A 40 36.46 -1.73 6.37
CA HIS A 40 36.05 -2.86 7.22
C HIS A 40 35.41 -2.41 8.54
N PHE A 41 35.87 -1.30 9.13
CA PHE A 41 35.31 -0.76 10.38
C PHE A 41 34.03 0.05 10.16
N LEU A 42 33.88 0.80 9.05
CA LEU A 42 32.60 1.46 8.72
C LEU A 42 31.53 0.45 8.29
N LEU A 43 31.90 -0.65 7.63
CA LEU A 43 30.97 -1.75 7.34
C LEU A 43 30.60 -2.53 8.61
N SER A 44 31.58 -2.86 9.47
CA SER A 44 31.30 -3.55 10.73
C SER A 44 30.54 -2.67 11.73
N ALA A 45 30.72 -1.35 11.69
CA ALA A 45 29.99 -0.43 12.57
C ALA A 45 28.55 -0.11 12.10
N THR A 46 28.24 -0.34 10.83
CA THR A 46 26.87 -0.22 10.31
C THR A 46 26.06 -1.50 10.45
N GLU A 47 26.71 -2.63 10.78
CA GLU A 47 26.04 -3.91 11.02
C GLU A 47 25.27 -3.97 12.35
N TYR A 48 25.58 -3.13 13.34
CA TYR A 48 24.97 -3.23 14.67
C TYR A 48 23.71 -2.37 14.91
N ILE A 49 23.22 -1.57 13.93
CA ILE A 49 22.09 -0.64 14.16
C ILE A 49 20.89 -0.86 13.22
N LEU A 50 21.09 -1.32 11.98
CA LEU A 50 20.00 -1.33 11.00
C LEU A 50 19.36 -2.71 10.84
N GLN A 51 18.09 -2.82 11.23
CA GLN A 51 17.25 -3.97 10.91
C GLN A 51 17.17 -4.13 9.38
N ARG A 52 17.65 -5.27 8.88
CA ARG A 52 17.62 -5.62 7.46
C ARG A 52 16.46 -6.58 7.18
N LEU A 53 16.04 -6.63 5.93
CA LEU A 53 15.10 -7.64 5.45
C LEU A 53 15.75 -9.01 5.57
N ASP A 54 15.09 -9.91 6.30
CA ASP A 54 15.50 -11.30 6.44
C ASP A 54 14.78 -12.13 5.37
N MET A 55 15.54 -12.74 4.48
CA MET A 55 15.02 -13.54 3.37
C MET A 55 15.65 -14.93 3.42
N PRO A 56 14.83 -16.00 3.41
CA PRO A 56 15.35 -17.37 3.50
C PRO A 56 16.16 -17.72 2.26
N ASP A 57 17.29 -18.40 2.44
CA ASP A 57 18.16 -18.85 1.35
C ASP A 57 17.59 -20.05 0.57
N HIS A 58 16.59 -20.73 1.13
CA HIS A 58 15.97 -21.92 0.55
C HIS A 58 14.46 -21.89 0.72
N ILE A 59 13.76 -22.43 -0.28
CA ILE A 59 12.30 -22.51 -0.27
C ILE A 59 11.89 -23.62 0.70
N ASN A 60 11.32 -23.24 1.83
CA ASN A 60 10.74 -24.17 2.81
C ASN A 60 9.22 -24.16 2.77
N PHE A 61 8.63 -25.30 3.12
CA PHE A 61 7.18 -25.42 3.27
C PHE A 61 6.76 -25.10 4.71
N THR A 62 5.55 -24.54 4.88
CA THR A 62 4.98 -24.16 6.17
C THR A 62 4.84 -25.32 7.17
N ASN A 63 4.63 -26.54 6.67
CA ASN A 63 4.59 -27.76 7.51
C ASN A 63 5.08 -28.98 6.72
N LEU A 64 6.33 -29.40 6.98
CA LEU A 64 6.96 -30.56 6.32
C LEU A 64 6.30 -31.88 6.74
N TYR A 65 5.96 -32.05 8.03
CA TYR A 65 5.37 -33.28 8.57
C TYR A 65 3.94 -33.53 8.07
N ALA A 66 3.12 -32.49 7.93
CA ALA A 66 1.76 -32.62 7.44
C ALA A 66 1.66 -32.75 5.91
N ARG A 67 2.69 -32.32 5.15
CA ARG A 67 2.69 -32.37 3.67
C ARG A 67 3.35 -33.61 3.08
N GLY A 68 4.32 -34.24 3.75
CA GLY A 68 4.90 -35.54 3.34
C GLY A 68 5.45 -35.62 1.90
N HIS A 69 5.87 -34.51 1.28
CA HIS A 69 6.30 -34.33 -0.13
C HIS A 69 5.20 -34.18 -1.22
N GLY A 70 3.91 -34.09 -0.88
CA GLY A 70 2.88 -33.71 -1.84
C GLY A 70 2.89 -32.20 -2.12
N LEU A 71 3.14 -31.78 -3.37
CA LEU A 71 2.91 -30.39 -3.81
C LEU A 71 1.43 -29.99 -3.62
N LEU A 72 0.54 -30.98 -3.68
CA LEU A 72 -0.90 -30.86 -3.47
C LEU A 72 -1.27 -31.15 -2.01
N ILE A 73 -2.15 -30.34 -1.44
CA ILE A 73 -2.74 -30.63 -0.13
C ILE A 73 -3.75 -31.79 -0.28
N SER A 74 -3.53 -32.87 0.45
CA SER A 74 -4.52 -33.94 0.60
C SER A 74 -5.66 -33.46 1.49
N ALA A 75 -6.86 -33.27 0.90
CA ALA A 75 -8.08 -32.90 1.61
C ALA A 75 -8.72 -34.10 2.32
N TYR A 76 -7.94 -34.86 3.09
CA TYR A 76 -8.49 -35.98 3.87
C TYR A 76 -9.08 -35.46 5.19
N LEU A 77 -10.41 -35.37 5.24
CA LEU A 77 -11.14 -35.07 6.46
C LEU A 77 -11.91 -36.34 6.91
N PRO A 78 -11.76 -36.78 8.17
CA PRO A 78 -12.53 -37.93 8.66
C PRO A 78 -14.03 -37.62 8.58
N SER A 79 -14.82 -38.61 8.14
CA SER A 79 -16.28 -38.48 7.90
C SER A 79 -17.09 -38.02 9.11
N THR A 80 -16.50 -38.09 10.30
CA THR A 80 -17.10 -37.62 11.56
C THR A 80 -17.21 -36.10 11.67
N LYS A 81 -16.48 -35.31 10.87
CA LYS A 81 -16.41 -33.83 10.98
C LYS A 81 -17.10 -33.07 9.83
N TRP A 82 -18.26 -33.53 9.38
CA TRP A 82 -19.03 -32.87 8.30
C TRP A 82 -19.36 -31.38 8.60
N TRP A 83 -19.52 -31.02 9.87
CA TRP A 83 -19.75 -29.64 10.31
C TRP A 83 -18.61 -28.70 9.88
N ALA A 84 -17.37 -29.18 9.79
CA ALA A 84 -16.23 -28.37 9.40
C ALA A 84 -16.33 -27.94 7.93
N THR A 85 -16.90 -28.79 7.07
CA THR A 85 -17.18 -28.45 5.67
C THR A 85 -18.19 -27.32 5.56
N LEU A 86 -19.25 -27.33 6.38
CA LEU A 86 -20.24 -26.24 6.41
C LEU A 86 -19.62 -24.93 6.93
N VAL A 87 -18.83 -24.97 7.99
CA VAL A 87 -18.12 -23.79 8.50
C VAL A 87 -17.14 -23.25 7.46
N ALA A 88 -16.41 -24.13 6.76
CA ALA A 88 -15.52 -23.74 5.68
C ALA A 88 -16.25 -23.11 4.50
N LEU A 89 -17.45 -23.58 4.16
CA LEU A 89 -18.28 -22.98 3.11
C LEU A 89 -18.69 -21.55 3.46
N ILE A 90 -19.11 -21.31 4.70
CA ILE A 90 -19.47 -19.96 5.18
C ILE A 90 -18.23 -19.05 5.16
N ALA A 91 -17.08 -19.55 5.63
CA ALA A 91 -15.82 -18.81 5.60
C ALA A 91 -15.37 -18.49 4.16
N ALA A 92 -15.51 -19.44 3.24
CA ALA A 92 -15.18 -19.25 1.82
C ALA A 92 -16.06 -18.18 1.17
N LEU A 93 -17.37 -18.15 1.48
CA LEU A 93 -18.28 -17.11 1.00
C LEU A 93 -17.87 -15.73 1.51
N LEU A 94 -17.49 -15.62 2.79
CA LEU A 94 -17.02 -14.36 3.36
C LEU A 94 -15.72 -13.86 2.68
N VAL A 95 -14.76 -14.76 2.47
CA VAL A 95 -13.50 -14.43 1.78
C VAL A 95 -13.75 -14.06 0.32
N PHE A 96 -14.67 -14.75 -0.36
CA PHE A 96 -15.06 -14.41 -1.72
C PHE A 96 -15.61 -12.98 -1.82
N ILE A 97 -16.49 -12.58 -0.91
CA ILE A 97 -17.02 -11.21 -0.87
C ILE A 97 -15.90 -10.20 -0.62
N LEU A 98 -14.96 -10.49 0.29
CA LEU A 98 -13.80 -9.62 0.55
C LEU A 98 -12.95 -9.44 -0.71
N LEU A 99 -12.58 -10.54 -1.36
CA LEU A 99 -11.77 -10.51 -2.59
C LEU A 99 -12.49 -9.77 -3.71
N PHE A 100 -13.79 -10.03 -3.90
CA PHE A 100 -14.61 -9.35 -4.90
C PHE A 100 -14.65 -7.84 -4.69
N VAL A 101 -14.92 -7.39 -3.45
CA VAL A 101 -14.97 -5.96 -3.13
C VAL A 101 -13.60 -5.30 -3.34
N GLU A 102 -12.51 -5.97 -2.93
CA GLU A 102 -11.15 -5.43 -3.08
C GLU A 102 -10.72 -5.33 -4.55
N THR A 103 -11.04 -6.32 -5.39
CA THR A 103 -10.73 -6.32 -6.82
C THR A 103 -11.53 -5.25 -7.56
N GLU A 104 -12.85 -5.21 -7.34
CA GLU A 104 -13.74 -4.24 -8.01
C GLU A 104 -13.40 -2.79 -7.63
N ILE A 105 -13.15 -2.51 -6.33
CA ILE A 105 -12.74 -1.16 -5.91
C ILE A 105 -11.40 -0.79 -6.54
N THR A 106 -10.45 -1.72 -6.60
CA THR A 106 -9.13 -1.47 -7.20
C THR A 106 -9.24 -1.19 -8.69
N GLU A 107 -10.07 -1.94 -9.41
CA GLU A 107 -10.29 -1.76 -10.85
C GLU A 107 -11.05 -0.47 -11.17
N LEU A 108 -12.08 -0.12 -10.40
CA LEU A 108 -12.77 1.17 -10.52
C LEU A 108 -11.84 2.35 -10.26
N LEU A 109 -10.92 2.20 -9.31
CA LEU A 109 -9.89 3.19 -9.03
C LEU A 109 -8.84 3.24 -10.14
N LEU A 110 -8.55 2.11 -10.80
CA LEU A 110 -7.61 2.02 -11.92
C LEU A 110 -8.17 2.66 -13.19
N SER A 111 -9.44 2.37 -13.48
CA SER A 111 -10.20 2.75 -14.68
C SER A 111 -10.80 4.16 -14.66
N ARG A 112 -10.36 4.99 -13.72
CA ARG A 112 -10.87 6.36 -13.59
C ARG A 112 -10.65 7.11 -14.91
N ARG A 113 -11.70 7.78 -15.41
CA ARG A 113 -11.66 8.54 -16.68
C ARG A 113 -10.53 9.56 -16.74
N ASP A 114 -10.17 10.13 -15.61
CA ASP A 114 -9.08 11.11 -15.46
C ASP A 114 -7.71 10.58 -15.91
N ARG A 115 -7.55 9.27 -16.14
CA ARG A 115 -6.29 8.66 -16.60
C ARG A 115 -6.17 8.48 -18.10
N GLY A 116 -7.24 8.72 -18.87
CA GLY A 116 -7.18 8.61 -20.33
C GLY A 116 -6.74 7.23 -20.84
N LEU A 117 -7.24 6.15 -20.21
CA LEU A 117 -6.98 4.78 -20.68
C LEU A 117 -7.61 4.56 -22.05
N ILE A 118 -6.86 3.92 -22.95
CA ILE A 118 -7.24 3.75 -24.35
C ILE A 118 -7.88 2.37 -24.57
N LYS A 119 -7.38 1.33 -23.88
CA LYS A 119 -7.99 0.00 -23.93
C LYS A 119 -9.11 -0.07 -22.89
N GLY A 120 -10.23 -0.67 -23.29
CA GLY A 120 -11.36 -0.90 -22.40
C GLY A 120 -11.00 -1.78 -21.20
N THR A 121 -11.84 -1.73 -20.17
CA THR A 121 -11.67 -2.45 -18.90
C THR A 121 -12.34 -3.82 -18.95
N GLY A 122 -11.69 -4.85 -18.39
CA GLY A 122 -12.17 -6.24 -18.40
C GLY A 122 -12.65 -6.74 -17.03
N MET A 123 -13.48 -5.99 -16.32
CA MET A 123 -13.78 -6.26 -14.89
C MET A 123 -14.27 -7.69 -14.60
N HIS A 124 -15.18 -8.21 -15.44
CA HIS A 124 -15.68 -9.58 -15.29
C HIS A 124 -14.61 -10.65 -15.53
N TRP A 125 -13.67 -10.38 -16.44
CA TRP A 125 -12.59 -11.31 -16.75
C TRP A 125 -11.58 -11.36 -15.62
N ASP A 126 -11.30 -10.21 -15.01
CA ASP A 126 -10.38 -10.10 -13.87
C ASP A 126 -10.95 -10.83 -12.65
N LEU A 127 -12.26 -10.73 -12.40
CA LEU A 127 -12.92 -11.53 -11.36
C LEU A 127 -12.81 -13.04 -11.59
N MET A 128 -13.04 -13.49 -12.82
CA MET A 128 -12.91 -14.92 -13.17
C MET A 128 -11.46 -15.41 -12.98
N LEU A 129 -10.49 -14.61 -13.42
CA LEU A 129 -9.06 -14.93 -13.26
C LEU A 129 -8.66 -15.01 -11.79
N MET A 130 -9.12 -14.07 -10.96
CA MET A 130 -8.89 -14.08 -9.52
C MET A 130 -9.46 -15.33 -8.85
N GLY A 131 -10.65 -15.78 -9.27
CA GLY A 131 -11.24 -17.04 -8.79
C GLY A 131 -10.40 -18.26 -9.14
N ILE A 132 -9.92 -18.34 -10.39
CA ILE A 132 -9.04 -19.44 -10.85
C ILE A 132 -7.72 -19.43 -10.09
N CYS A 133 -7.07 -18.27 -9.93
CA CYS A 133 -5.83 -18.14 -9.17
C CYS A 133 -6.02 -18.53 -7.70
N THR A 134 -7.13 -18.14 -7.09
CA THR A 134 -7.47 -18.50 -5.70
C THR A 134 -7.66 -20.02 -5.54
N LEU A 135 -8.32 -20.67 -6.51
CA LEU A 135 -8.48 -22.12 -6.54
C LEU A 135 -7.13 -22.83 -6.64
N ILE A 136 -6.27 -22.37 -7.56
CA ILE A 136 -4.90 -22.89 -7.73
C ILE A 136 -4.10 -22.73 -6.43
N CYS A 137 -4.07 -21.54 -5.84
CA CYS A 137 -3.40 -21.29 -4.56
C CYS A 137 -3.94 -22.18 -3.43
N SER A 138 -5.26 -22.43 -3.39
CA SER A 138 -5.89 -23.29 -2.39
C SER A 138 -5.46 -24.75 -2.52
N VAL A 139 -5.37 -25.27 -3.75
CA VAL A 139 -4.92 -26.64 -4.02
C VAL A 139 -3.45 -26.84 -3.63
N PHE A 140 -2.60 -25.84 -3.87
CA PHE A 140 -1.18 -25.85 -3.52
C PHE A 140 -0.89 -25.41 -2.07
N GLY A 141 -1.89 -24.92 -1.33
CA GLY A 141 -1.69 -24.40 0.03
C GLY A 141 -0.86 -23.13 0.10
N LEU A 142 -0.92 -22.31 -0.93
CA LEU A 142 -0.28 -21.01 -1.02
C LEU A 142 -1.24 -19.94 -0.47
N PRO A 143 -0.72 -18.84 0.10
CA PRO A 143 -1.56 -17.72 0.51
C PRO A 143 -2.32 -17.18 -0.71
N TRP A 144 -3.59 -16.85 -0.50
CA TRP A 144 -4.39 -16.21 -1.54
C TRP A 144 -3.87 -14.80 -1.81
N MET A 145 -3.90 -14.40 -3.07
CA MET A 145 -3.50 -13.09 -3.52
C MET A 145 -4.74 -12.22 -3.72
N CYS A 146 -4.63 -10.93 -3.40
CA CYS A 146 -5.65 -9.92 -3.66
C CYS A 146 -5.06 -8.75 -4.47
N ALA A 147 -5.93 -8.00 -5.14
CA ALA A 147 -5.52 -6.86 -5.95
C ALA A 147 -5.03 -5.71 -5.03
N ALA A 148 -3.74 -5.36 -5.15
CA ALA A 148 -3.14 -4.33 -4.30
C ALA A 148 -3.34 -2.93 -4.88
N ALA A 149 -4.39 -2.22 -4.45
CA ALA A 149 -4.74 -0.90 -4.96
C ALA A 149 -3.56 0.09 -5.01
N VAL A 150 -2.85 0.29 -3.89
CA VAL A 150 -1.75 1.26 -3.76
C VAL A 150 -0.61 0.97 -4.73
N GLN A 151 -0.27 -0.32 -4.90
CA GLN A 151 0.80 -0.75 -5.79
C GLN A 151 0.38 -0.64 -7.26
N SER A 152 -0.84 -1.07 -7.60
CA SER A 152 -1.39 -0.96 -8.95
C SER A 152 -1.48 0.50 -9.40
N LEU A 153 -1.87 1.41 -8.49
CA LEU A 153 -1.87 2.84 -8.73
C LEU A 153 -0.48 3.42 -8.95
N ALA A 154 0.50 3.02 -8.13
CA ALA A 154 1.87 3.49 -8.29
C ALA A 154 2.48 3.03 -9.63
N HIS A 155 2.25 1.78 -10.01
CA HIS A 155 2.68 1.24 -11.29
C HIS A 155 2.00 1.98 -12.45
N CYS A 156 0.69 2.24 -12.37
CA CYS A 156 -0.02 3.03 -13.37
C CYS A 156 0.51 4.48 -13.45
N GLY A 157 0.77 5.10 -12.30
CA GLY A 157 1.36 6.44 -12.20
C GLY A 157 2.74 6.54 -12.86
N SER A 158 3.59 5.52 -12.71
CA SER A 158 4.90 5.50 -13.40
C SER A 158 4.81 5.37 -14.92
N LEU A 159 3.66 4.97 -15.44
CA LEU A 159 3.39 4.82 -16.88
C LEU A 159 2.52 5.94 -17.43
N THR A 160 2.18 6.91 -16.59
CA THR A 160 1.34 8.05 -16.96
C THR A 160 2.19 9.13 -17.60
N VAL A 161 1.85 9.52 -18.82
CA VAL A 161 2.49 10.64 -19.51
C VAL A 161 1.64 11.88 -19.30
N MET A 162 2.25 12.94 -18.78
CA MET A 162 1.58 14.22 -18.55
C MET A 162 1.66 15.08 -19.81
N LYS A 163 0.59 15.83 -20.11
CA LYS A 163 0.59 16.81 -21.20
C LYS A 163 1.63 17.90 -20.93
N LYS A 164 2.27 18.39 -21.99
CA LYS A 164 3.14 19.57 -21.93
C LYS A 164 2.26 20.81 -21.79
N ALA A 165 1.97 21.20 -20.56
CA ALA A 165 1.22 22.40 -20.24
C ALA A 165 2.08 23.66 -20.43
N ALA A 166 1.46 24.75 -20.89
CA ALA A 166 2.10 26.07 -20.88
C ALA A 166 2.32 26.56 -19.43
N PRO A 167 3.29 27.45 -19.16
CA PRO A 167 3.55 27.95 -17.81
C PRO A 167 2.29 28.56 -17.19
N GLY A 168 1.74 27.92 -16.15
CA GLY A 168 0.54 28.37 -15.43
C GLY A 168 -0.72 27.51 -15.65
N GLU A 169 -0.71 26.58 -16.60
CA GLU A 169 -1.80 25.61 -16.79
C GLU A 169 -1.54 24.34 -15.96
N ARG A 170 -2.62 23.70 -15.47
CA ARG A 170 -2.49 22.48 -14.66
C ARG A 170 -2.02 21.33 -15.56
N ALA A 171 -1.02 20.59 -15.10
CA ALA A 171 -0.57 19.38 -15.78
C ALA A 171 -1.71 18.36 -15.83
N GLU A 172 -2.33 18.21 -16.99
CA GLU A 172 -3.35 17.20 -17.26
C GLU A 172 -2.67 15.90 -17.70
N VAL A 173 -3.28 14.76 -17.37
CA VAL A 173 -2.84 13.46 -17.88
C VAL A 173 -3.16 13.38 -19.37
N ASP A 174 -2.18 12.99 -20.19
CA ASP A 174 -2.40 12.78 -21.63
C ASP A 174 -2.93 11.38 -21.89
N HIS A 175 -2.10 10.38 -21.59
CA HIS A 175 -2.42 8.98 -21.75
C HIS A 175 -1.51 8.13 -20.84
N VAL A 176 -1.93 6.88 -20.60
CA VAL A 176 -1.14 5.89 -19.87
C VAL A 176 -0.60 4.85 -20.84
N ILE A 177 0.68 4.53 -20.74
CA ILE A 177 1.31 3.48 -21.54
C ILE A 177 0.90 2.11 -20.98
N GLU A 178 -0.02 1.44 -21.68
CA GLU A 178 -0.55 0.14 -21.26
C GLU A 178 0.29 -1.02 -21.78
N GLN A 179 1.08 -1.61 -20.89
CA GLN A 179 1.98 -2.72 -21.19
C GLN A 179 1.74 -3.95 -20.30
N ARG A 180 2.01 -5.14 -20.86
CA ARG A 180 1.94 -6.43 -20.14
C ARG A 180 3.30 -6.91 -19.63
N ILE A 181 4.38 -6.39 -20.22
CA ILE A 181 5.75 -6.88 -20.02
C ILE A 181 6.26 -6.53 -18.62
N THR A 182 5.93 -5.35 -18.08
CA THR A 182 6.37 -4.96 -16.74
C THR A 182 5.83 -5.87 -15.65
N THR A 183 4.55 -6.23 -15.70
CA THR A 183 3.96 -7.13 -14.70
C THR A 183 4.60 -8.52 -14.75
N ILE A 184 4.84 -9.06 -15.95
CA ILE A 184 5.53 -10.34 -16.14
C ILE A 184 6.97 -10.24 -15.64
N GLY A 185 7.68 -9.17 -15.99
CA GLY A 185 9.06 -8.92 -15.59
C GLY A 185 9.22 -8.82 -14.07
N VAL A 186 8.34 -8.07 -13.40
CA VAL A 186 8.32 -7.97 -11.93
C VAL A 186 8.02 -9.33 -11.29
N SER A 187 7.07 -10.09 -11.82
CA SER A 187 6.73 -11.42 -11.30
C SER A 187 7.88 -12.41 -11.42
N ILE A 188 8.56 -12.42 -12.57
CA ILE A 188 9.76 -13.24 -12.79
C ILE A 188 10.89 -12.80 -11.86
N LEU A 189 11.12 -11.50 -11.74
CA LEU A 189 12.18 -10.95 -10.89
C LEU A 189 11.96 -11.30 -9.41
N ILE A 190 10.73 -11.22 -8.90
CA ILE A 190 10.38 -11.66 -7.54
C ILE A 190 10.69 -13.16 -7.38
N GLY A 191 10.34 -13.98 -8.37
CA GLY A 191 10.66 -15.42 -8.36
C GLY A 191 12.17 -15.71 -8.33
N LEU A 192 12.95 -15.01 -9.17
CA LEU A 192 14.41 -15.16 -9.22
C LEU A 192 15.10 -14.67 -7.93
N ILE A 193 14.67 -13.53 -7.41
CA ILE A 193 15.19 -12.97 -6.15
C ILE A 193 14.94 -13.92 -4.99
N THR A 194 13.82 -14.64 -4.98
CA THR A 194 13.50 -15.62 -3.93
C THR A 194 14.52 -16.76 -3.89
N LEU A 195 15.18 -17.08 -5.00
CA LEU A 195 16.26 -18.09 -5.05
C LEU A 195 17.62 -17.52 -4.62
N ALA A 196 17.75 -16.20 -4.55
CA ALA A 196 18.99 -15.47 -4.27
C ALA A 196 18.89 -14.65 -2.96
N GLY A 197 18.22 -15.20 -1.94
CA GLY A 197 17.94 -14.52 -0.66
C GLY A 197 19.20 -13.96 0.03
N SER A 198 20.32 -14.67 -0.05
CA SER A 198 21.61 -14.26 0.51
C SER A 198 22.13 -12.92 -0.02
N TYR A 199 21.75 -12.54 -1.25
CA TYR A 199 22.20 -11.30 -1.89
C TYR A 199 21.30 -10.10 -1.59
N LEU A 200 20.05 -10.31 -1.15
CA LEU A 200 19.07 -9.23 -0.98
C LEU A 200 18.84 -8.86 0.50
N ARG A 201 19.87 -8.32 1.15
CA ARG A 201 19.80 -7.84 2.55
C ARG A 201 19.58 -6.32 2.61
N LEU A 202 18.43 -5.87 2.15
CA LEU A 202 18.07 -4.44 2.12
C LEU A 202 17.74 -3.90 3.53
N PRO A 203 18.17 -2.68 3.88
CA PRO A 203 17.79 -2.04 5.13
C PRO A 203 16.28 -1.74 5.18
N LEU A 204 15.58 -2.12 6.25
CA LEU A 204 14.13 -1.87 6.40
C LEU A 204 13.80 -0.36 6.38
N ALA A 205 14.72 0.48 6.87
CA ALA A 205 14.58 1.93 6.82
C ALA A 205 14.36 2.47 5.39
N SER A 206 15.02 1.88 4.39
CA SER A 206 14.85 2.25 2.98
C SER A 206 13.47 1.85 2.46
N LEU A 207 13.01 0.63 2.80
CA LEU A 207 11.68 0.15 2.42
C LEU A 207 10.57 1.02 3.00
N PHE A 208 10.67 1.44 4.26
CA PHE A 208 9.72 2.39 4.86
C PHE A 208 9.74 3.74 4.15
N GLY A 209 10.90 4.23 3.70
CA GLY A 209 11.00 5.45 2.90
C GLY A 209 10.26 5.34 1.57
N VAL A 210 10.44 4.24 0.85
CA VAL A 210 9.71 3.97 -0.40
C VAL A 210 8.21 3.84 -0.15
N PHE A 211 7.79 3.09 0.89
CA PHE A 211 6.37 2.96 1.23
C PHE A 211 5.72 4.30 1.60
N LEU A 212 6.43 5.17 2.32
CA LEU A 212 5.95 6.51 2.64
C LEU A 212 5.80 7.35 1.37
N TYR A 213 6.80 7.33 0.49
CA TYR A 213 6.73 8.03 -0.80
C TYR A 213 5.52 7.56 -1.64
N LEU A 214 5.33 6.25 -1.76
CA LEU A 214 4.19 5.66 -2.46
C LEU A 214 2.85 6.05 -1.81
N GLY A 215 2.80 6.11 -0.48
CA GLY A 215 1.62 6.57 0.25
C GLY A 215 1.28 8.03 -0.07
N VAL A 216 2.25 8.94 0.03
CA VAL A 216 2.05 10.38 -0.22
C VAL A 216 1.69 10.65 -1.68
N MET A 217 2.39 10.01 -2.63
CA MET A 217 2.11 10.17 -4.06
C MET A 217 0.67 9.76 -4.40
N ASN A 218 0.22 8.62 -3.88
CA ASN A 218 -1.13 8.12 -4.13
C ASN A 218 -2.22 8.99 -3.50
N LEU A 219 -1.93 9.71 -2.40
CA LEU A 219 -2.89 10.62 -1.77
C LEU A 219 -3.10 11.92 -2.56
N SER A 220 -2.08 12.40 -3.28
CA SER A 220 -2.15 13.65 -4.07
C SER A 220 -3.23 13.62 -5.16
N GLY A 221 -3.48 12.44 -5.75
CA GLY A 221 -4.51 12.22 -6.77
C GLY A 221 -5.94 12.02 -6.25
N VAL A 222 -6.15 12.06 -4.93
CA VAL A 222 -7.46 11.79 -4.32
C VAL A 222 -8.21 13.10 -4.08
N GLN A 223 -9.40 13.23 -4.69
CA GLN A 223 -10.26 14.41 -4.54
C GLN A 223 -10.64 14.71 -3.08
N LEU A 224 -10.79 13.69 -2.21
CA LEU A 224 -11.03 13.89 -0.79
C LEU A 224 -9.91 14.71 -0.13
N ILE A 225 -8.65 14.41 -0.42
CA ILE A 225 -7.50 15.15 0.11
C ILE A 225 -7.51 16.60 -0.39
N GLN A 226 -7.80 16.80 -1.67
CA GLN A 226 -7.91 18.15 -2.25
C GLN A 226 -9.01 18.98 -1.55
N ARG A 227 -10.15 18.36 -1.20
CA ARG A 227 -11.23 19.02 -0.46
C ARG A 227 -10.92 19.22 1.01
N ILE A 228 -10.17 18.31 1.64
CA ILE A 228 -9.65 18.51 3.00
C ILE A 228 -8.70 19.71 3.01
N ILE A 229 -7.82 19.85 2.02
CA ILE A 229 -6.96 21.03 1.88
C ILE A 229 -7.80 22.30 1.70
N LEU A 230 -8.88 22.23 0.91
CA LEU A 230 -9.82 23.35 0.71
C LEU A 230 -10.47 23.82 2.02
N PHE A 231 -10.63 22.94 3.02
CA PHE A 231 -11.12 23.31 4.36
C PHE A 231 -10.17 24.28 5.09
N PHE A 232 -8.86 24.21 4.81
CA PHE A 232 -7.85 25.08 5.43
C PHE A 232 -7.53 26.34 4.61
N ILE A 233 -8.03 26.43 3.38
CA ILE A 233 -7.80 27.58 2.49
C ILE A 233 -8.97 28.57 2.65
N PRO A 234 -8.72 29.89 2.76
CA PRO A 234 -9.80 30.86 2.78
C PRO A 234 -10.52 30.90 1.42
N SER A 235 -11.85 31.10 1.43
CA SER A 235 -12.73 31.08 0.23
C SER A 235 -12.27 31.97 -0.92
N LYS A 236 -11.44 32.99 -0.66
CA LYS A 236 -10.90 33.90 -1.68
C LYS A 236 -9.84 33.25 -2.59
N TYR A 237 -9.14 32.22 -2.11
CA TYR A 237 -8.04 31.56 -2.82
C TYR A 237 -8.45 30.21 -3.43
N PHE A 238 -9.76 30.01 -3.62
CA PHE A 238 -10.26 28.77 -4.15
C PHE A 238 -9.82 28.58 -5.61
N PRO A 239 -9.20 27.42 -5.94
CA PRO A 239 -8.87 27.12 -7.31
C PRO A 239 -10.15 27.01 -8.15
N THR A 240 -10.10 27.48 -9.39
CA THR A 240 -11.15 27.23 -10.38
C THR A 240 -11.16 25.72 -10.68
N THR A 241 -12.16 25.03 -10.16
CA THR A 241 -12.43 23.60 -10.35
C THR A 241 -13.92 23.43 -10.56
N SER A 242 -14.33 22.44 -11.36
CA SER A 242 -15.74 22.22 -11.74
C SER A 242 -16.71 22.23 -10.54
N TYR A 243 -16.32 21.69 -9.38
CA TYR A 243 -17.16 21.69 -8.18
C TYR A 243 -17.19 23.01 -7.41
N THR A 244 -16.16 23.85 -7.51
CA THR A 244 -16.09 25.12 -6.76
C THR A 244 -16.90 26.22 -7.44
N GLU A 245 -17.13 26.08 -8.75
CA GLU A 245 -18.00 26.96 -9.52
C GLU A 245 -19.47 26.51 -9.48
N ALA A 246 -19.72 25.20 -9.41
CA ALA A 246 -21.07 24.64 -9.49
C ALA A 246 -21.82 24.56 -8.15
N VAL A 247 -21.12 24.55 -7.01
CA VAL A 247 -21.71 24.23 -5.69
C VAL A 247 -21.29 25.25 -4.63
N PRO A 248 -22.20 25.73 -3.76
CA PRO A 248 -21.82 26.64 -2.69
C PRO A 248 -20.90 25.98 -1.66
N VAL A 249 -19.97 26.77 -1.12
CA VAL A 249 -18.86 26.34 -0.24
C VAL A 249 -19.32 25.52 0.97
N TRP A 250 -20.41 25.93 1.63
CA TRP A 250 -20.95 25.20 2.78
C TRP A 250 -21.36 23.76 2.46
N ARG A 251 -21.93 23.52 1.26
CA ARG A 251 -22.32 22.17 0.81
C ARG A 251 -21.10 21.31 0.50
N ILE A 252 -20.04 21.90 -0.02
CA ILE A 252 -18.76 21.20 -0.23
C ILE A 252 -18.19 20.75 1.12
N HIS A 253 -18.14 21.63 2.11
CA HIS A 253 -17.65 21.27 3.45
C HIS A 253 -18.54 20.23 4.14
N LEU A 254 -19.86 20.35 4.07
CA LEU A 254 -20.79 19.35 4.59
C LEU A 254 -20.50 17.96 3.99
N TYR A 255 -20.32 17.89 2.67
CA TYR A 255 -19.99 16.65 1.99
C TYR A 255 -18.65 16.07 2.47
N THR A 256 -17.61 16.90 2.57
CA THR A 256 -16.29 16.47 3.06
C THR A 256 -16.33 16.04 4.52
N THR A 257 -17.10 16.70 5.39
CA THR A 257 -17.28 16.28 6.79
C THR A 257 -17.94 14.91 6.88
N ILE A 258 -18.97 14.63 6.06
CA ILE A 258 -19.59 13.29 5.98
C ILE A 258 -18.55 12.25 5.55
N GLN A 259 -17.74 12.54 4.53
CA GLN A 259 -16.69 11.63 4.07
C GLN A 259 -15.62 11.36 5.14
N ILE A 260 -15.18 12.39 5.87
CA ILE A 260 -14.24 12.23 6.99
C ILE A 260 -14.87 11.36 8.09
N GLY A 261 -16.16 11.55 8.40
CA GLY A 261 -16.91 10.70 9.31
C GLY A 261 -16.91 9.22 8.88
N CYS A 262 -17.18 8.95 7.60
CA CYS A 262 -17.10 7.59 7.06
C CYS A 262 -15.68 7.00 7.14
N LEU A 263 -14.65 7.81 6.86
CA LEU A 263 -13.25 7.39 6.99
C LEU A 263 -12.89 7.03 8.44
N LEU A 264 -13.36 7.82 9.40
CA LEU A 264 -13.17 7.55 10.83
C LEU A 264 -13.84 6.24 11.25
N VAL A 265 -15.07 5.98 10.78
CA VAL A 265 -15.77 4.71 11.05
C VAL A 265 -14.95 3.53 10.51
N VAL A 266 -14.46 3.57 9.26
CA VAL A 266 -13.60 2.50 8.73
C VAL A 266 -12.29 2.36 9.50
N TYR A 267 -11.68 3.47 9.93
CA TYR A 267 -10.48 3.44 10.76
C TYR A 267 -10.73 2.72 12.09
N THR A 268 -11.85 3.03 12.77
CA THR A 268 -12.21 2.38 14.04
C THR A 268 -12.48 0.88 13.85
N VAL A 269 -13.22 0.49 12.81
CA VAL A 269 -13.49 -0.91 12.49
C VAL A 269 -12.19 -1.68 12.25
N LYS A 270 -11.24 -1.09 11.51
CA LYS A 270 -9.94 -1.71 11.23
C LYS A 270 -9.07 -1.83 12.47
N HIS A 271 -9.18 -0.89 13.42
CA HIS A 271 -8.42 -0.93 14.66
C HIS A 271 -8.79 -2.13 15.56
N PHE A 272 -10.06 -2.55 15.55
CA PHE A 272 -10.51 -3.71 16.31
C PHE A 272 -10.27 -5.03 15.56
N LYS A 273 -9.31 -5.84 16.02
CA LYS A 273 -8.94 -7.13 15.40
C LYS A 273 -10.11 -8.11 15.25
N GLN A 274 -11.06 -8.12 16.20
CA GLN A 274 -12.23 -9.01 16.17
C GLN A 274 -13.26 -8.58 15.12
N THR A 275 -13.32 -7.28 14.80
CA THR A 275 -14.26 -6.69 13.83
C THR A 275 -13.67 -6.66 12.42
N ALA A 276 -12.38 -7.00 12.24
CA ALA A 276 -11.73 -7.00 10.93
C ALA A 276 -12.42 -7.92 9.91
N LEU A 277 -13.04 -9.02 10.36
CA LEU A 277 -13.83 -9.90 9.49
C LEU A 277 -15.10 -9.24 8.95
N ALA A 278 -15.61 -8.18 9.61
CA ALA A 278 -16.77 -7.43 9.17
C ALA A 278 -16.45 -6.31 8.17
N PHE A 279 -15.17 -6.09 7.87
CA PHE A 279 -14.71 -5.04 6.97
C PHE A 279 -15.43 -5.00 5.60
N PRO A 280 -15.68 -6.13 4.91
CA PRO A 280 -16.41 -6.13 3.64
C PRO A 280 -17.84 -5.60 3.76
N PHE A 281 -18.54 -5.94 4.86
CA PHE A 281 -19.91 -5.50 5.11
C PHE A 281 -19.98 -4.01 5.40
N VAL A 282 -18.97 -3.46 6.07
CA VAL A 282 -18.89 -2.01 6.33
C VAL A 282 -18.70 -1.23 5.03
N LEU A 283 -17.87 -1.72 4.10
CA LEU A 283 -17.72 -1.10 2.78
C LEU A 283 -19.03 -1.16 1.97
N MET A 284 -19.71 -2.31 1.99
CA MET A 284 -21.00 -2.46 1.31
C MET A 284 -22.07 -1.52 1.91
N LEU A 285 -22.11 -1.40 3.24
CA LEU A 285 -22.99 -0.46 3.94
C LEU A 285 -22.73 0.99 3.52
N PHE A 286 -21.48 1.38 3.26
CA PHE A 286 -21.16 2.73 2.80
C PHE A 286 -21.64 3.03 1.39
N ILE A 287 -21.64 2.03 0.51
CA ILE A 287 -22.24 2.15 -0.83
C ILE A 287 -23.75 2.40 -0.69
N LEU A 288 -24.43 1.67 0.20
CA LEU A 288 -25.85 1.88 0.48
C LEU A 288 -26.11 3.25 1.12
N LEU A 289 -25.28 3.64 2.10
CA LEU A 289 -25.37 4.95 2.75
C LEU A 289 -25.25 6.08 1.71
N ARG A 290 -24.31 5.96 0.77
CA ARG A 290 -24.21 6.89 -0.36
C ARG A 290 -25.49 6.92 -1.20
N GLN A 291 -26.03 5.76 -1.55
CA GLN A 291 -27.18 5.69 -2.45
C GLN A 291 -28.49 6.20 -1.82
N PHE A 292 -28.65 6.07 -0.49
CA PHE A 292 -29.88 6.44 0.21
C PHE A 292 -29.81 7.78 0.96
N VAL A 293 -28.65 8.12 1.55
CA VAL A 293 -28.50 9.32 2.39
C VAL A 293 -28.05 10.51 1.54
N LEU A 294 -27.02 10.35 0.70
CA LEU A 294 -26.48 11.48 -0.07
C LEU A 294 -27.43 11.96 -1.16
N THR A 295 -28.21 11.06 -1.76
CA THR A 295 -29.25 11.40 -2.76
C THR A 295 -30.44 12.15 -2.17
N LYS A 296 -30.66 12.09 -0.85
CA LYS A 296 -31.70 12.86 -0.15
C LYS A 296 -31.23 14.25 0.27
N VAL A 297 -29.93 14.41 0.52
CA VAL A 297 -29.35 15.67 1.05
C VAL A 297 -28.87 16.60 -0.07
N PHE A 298 -28.36 16.04 -1.17
CA PHE A 298 -27.78 16.79 -2.28
C PHE A 298 -28.59 16.60 -3.56
N THR A 299 -28.63 17.64 -4.41
CA THR A 299 -29.26 17.54 -5.73
C THR A 299 -28.36 16.76 -6.71
N GLU A 300 -28.95 16.18 -7.74
CA GLU A 300 -28.23 15.41 -8.78
C GLU A 300 -27.12 16.22 -9.47
N THR A 301 -27.32 17.53 -9.63
CA THR A 301 -26.31 18.44 -10.21
C THR A 301 -25.12 18.66 -9.28
N GLU A 302 -25.38 18.88 -7.99
CA GLU A 302 -24.34 19.00 -6.95
C GLU A 302 -23.55 17.70 -6.80
N MET A 303 -24.25 16.56 -6.80
CA MET A 303 -23.65 15.23 -6.72
C MET A 303 -22.75 14.91 -7.90
N LYS A 304 -23.11 15.35 -9.12
CA LYS A 304 -22.29 15.17 -10.32
C LYS A 304 -21.04 16.04 -10.29
N ALA A 305 -21.15 17.27 -9.80
CA ALA A 305 -20.02 18.18 -9.71
C ALA A 305 -18.98 17.71 -8.66
N VAL A 306 -19.47 17.19 -7.53
CA VAL A 306 -18.65 16.77 -6.38
C VAL A 306 -18.22 15.28 -6.49
N ARG A 307 -18.45 14.62 -7.63
CA ARG A 307 -18.06 13.22 -7.87
C ARG A 307 -16.61 13.05 -8.30
#